data_AF-R7QS91-F1
#
_entry.id   AF-R7QS91-F1
#
_cell.length_a   1.000
_cell.length_b   1.000
_cell.length_c   1.000
_cell.angle_alpha   90.00
_cell.angle_beta   90.00
_cell.angle_gamma   90.00
#
_symmetry.space_group_name_H-M   'P 1'
#
loop_
_entity.id
_entity.type
_entity.pdbx_description
1 polymer ?
#
loop_
_entity_poly.entity_id
_entity_poly.type
_entity_poly.pdbx_seq_one_letter_code
_entity_poly.pdbx_strand_id
1 'polypeptide(L)'
;MASRVPTVAPSLVSRALSSGAGAAAVRTRMPIAGARVDTGMYTDTGGSGADSTALSASLEEASAKAVAVYRTALRDVPAMRVNFTIIEDKAFLYACIRDLFERHHEVTDPKIVDMLVFKGRQELREIREQWKSRHHVYGHIHAYMDKMIREEASRRAAEQTGGAEEKRLETLRAWKTRGLVPQEVQSWGQYLRWKEEEDLKFNAFAVDNKLFTHDQLERNAKAQSSSCTIM
;
A
#
# COMPACT_ATOMS: atom_id res chain seq x y z
N MET A 1 -40.06 -55.00 -4.81
CA MET A 1 -41.25 -54.94 -3.93
C MET A 1 -40.79 -54.90 -2.49
N ALA A 2 -41.35 -53.97 -1.70
CA ALA A 2 -41.48 -53.95 -0.23
C ALA A 2 -40.20 -54.23 0.61
N SER A 3 -39.54 -53.21 1.18
CA SER A 3 -39.89 -52.46 2.41
C SER A 3 -39.54 -53.16 3.72
N ARG A 4 -39.02 -52.34 4.65
CA ARG A 4 -39.11 -52.41 6.14
C ARG A 4 -37.93 -53.04 6.90
N VAL A 5 -37.19 -52.15 7.55
CA VAL A 5 -36.62 -52.36 8.90
C VAL A 5 -37.76 -52.23 9.92
N PRO A 6 -37.80 -53.06 10.98
CA PRO A 6 -37.70 -52.54 12.37
C PRO A 6 -36.88 -53.47 13.30
N THR A 7 -35.99 -52.99 14.18
CA THR A 7 -36.21 -52.45 15.55
C THR A 7 -36.11 -53.51 16.67
N VAL A 8 -35.03 -53.39 17.48
CA VAL A 8 -34.89 -53.45 18.98
C VAL A 8 -35.70 -54.54 19.72
N ALA A 9 -35.13 -55.37 20.61
CA ALA A 9 -34.86 -55.06 22.04
C ALA A 9 -34.28 -56.30 22.81
N PRO A 10 -34.09 -56.29 24.15
CA PRO A 10 -32.82 -56.64 24.80
C PRO A 10 -32.91 -57.93 25.64
N SER A 11 -31.78 -58.41 26.17
CA SER A 11 -31.84 -59.30 27.35
C SER A 11 -30.98 -58.75 28.48
N LEU A 12 -31.69 -58.50 29.58
CA LEU A 12 -31.20 -58.16 30.89
C LEU A 12 -30.59 -59.42 31.51
N VAL A 13 -29.36 -59.35 31.99
CA VAL A 13 -29.00 -60.07 33.21
C VAL A 13 -28.31 -59.10 34.15
N SER A 14 -28.87 -59.07 35.33
CA SER A 14 -28.64 -58.16 36.42
C SER A 14 -27.60 -58.72 37.38
N ARG A 15 -26.97 -57.77 38.09
CA ARG A 15 -26.60 -57.83 39.51
C ARG A 15 -25.33 -58.61 39.89
N ALA A 16 -24.34 -57.85 40.36
CA ALA A 16 -23.99 -57.85 41.79
C ALA A 16 -23.17 -56.60 42.14
N LEU A 17 -23.73 -55.80 43.05
CA LEU A 17 -23.00 -54.81 43.83
C LEU A 17 -22.13 -55.55 44.85
N SER A 18 -20.86 -55.16 44.95
CA SER A 18 -20.12 -55.26 46.20
C SER A 18 -19.39 -53.93 46.44
N SER A 19 -19.50 -53.47 47.68
CA SER A 19 -19.06 -52.20 48.21
C SER A 19 -17.55 -52.11 48.35
N GLY A 20 -16.98 -50.96 48.04
CA GLY A 20 -15.62 -50.59 48.42
C GLY A 20 -15.40 -49.10 48.22
N ALA A 21 -15.52 -48.34 49.31
CA ALA A 21 -15.12 -46.95 49.38
C ALA A 21 -13.60 -46.81 49.20
N GLY A 22 -13.14 -45.80 48.46
CA GLY A 22 -11.72 -45.43 48.49
C GLY A 22 -11.22 -44.64 47.28
N ALA A 23 -10.95 -43.35 47.50
CA ALA A 23 -9.98 -42.50 46.82
C ALA A 23 -10.16 -42.22 45.31
N ALA A 24 -10.44 -40.95 45.01
CA ALA A 24 -10.27 -40.34 43.70
C ALA A 24 -8.81 -40.40 43.25
N ALA A 25 -8.48 -41.40 42.44
CA ALA A 25 -7.25 -41.45 41.67
C ALA A 25 -7.55 -41.02 40.24
N VAL A 26 -7.18 -39.78 39.91
CA VAL A 26 -6.96 -39.34 38.52
C VAL A 26 -6.04 -40.39 37.90
N ARG A 27 -6.57 -41.19 36.96
CA ARG A 27 -5.76 -42.12 36.18
C ARG A 27 -4.86 -41.31 35.26
N THR A 28 -3.69 -40.94 35.75
CA THR A 28 -2.55 -40.56 34.90
C THR A 28 -2.25 -41.77 34.03
N ARG A 29 -2.63 -41.72 32.75
CA ARG A 29 -2.12 -42.69 31.78
C ARG A 29 -0.61 -42.54 31.79
N MET A 30 0.11 -43.60 32.18
CA MET A 30 1.56 -43.63 32.02
C MET A 30 1.90 -43.47 30.54
N PRO A 31 2.86 -42.61 30.17
CA PRO A 31 3.34 -42.56 28.80
C PRO A 31 4.08 -43.86 28.50
N ILE A 32 3.79 -44.43 27.32
CA ILE A 32 4.56 -45.54 26.76
C ILE A 32 5.99 -45.02 26.56
N ALA A 33 6.95 -45.63 27.28
CA ALA A 33 8.36 -45.32 27.11
C ALA A 33 8.77 -45.62 25.66
N GLY A 34 9.23 -44.59 24.95
CA GLY A 34 9.72 -44.69 23.57
C GLY A 34 8.89 -43.97 22.51
N ALA A 35 7.67 -43.53 22.82
CA ALA A 35 6.96 -42.61 21.94
C ALA A 35 7.45 -41.19 22.24
N ARG A 36 8.47 -40.72 21.49
CA ARG A 36 8.63 -39.28 21.30
C ARG A 36 7.28 -38.79 20.77
N VAL A 37 6.54 -38.07 21.60
CA VAL A 37 5.48 -37.20 21.11
C VAL A 37 6.22 -36.16 20.30
N ASP A 38 6.35 -36.43 19.01
CA ASP A 38 6.70 -35.40 18.06
C ASP A 38 5.49 -34.48 18.09
N THR A 39 5.57 -33.47 18.95
CA THR A 39 4.71 -32.29 18.90
C THR A 39 5.12 -31.51 17.65
N GLY A 40 5.09 -32.19 16.50
CA GLY A 40 5.06 -31.65 15.15
C GLY A 40 3.70 -30.97 15.04
N MET A 41 3.68 -29.80 15.67
CA MET A 41 2.67 -28.78 15.62
C MET A 41 2.17 -28.71 14.18
N TYR A 42 0.85 -28.80 13.99
CA TYR A 42 0.20 -28.50 12.74
C TYR A 42 0.62 -27.07 12.35
N THR A 43 1.66 -26.93 11.54
CA THR A 43 2.03 -25.63 11.00
C THR A 43 0.91 -25.30 10.03
N ASP A 44 0.11 -24.29 10.38
CA ASP A 44 -1.18 -23.90 9.79
C ASP A 44 -1.08 -23.42 8.33
N THR A 45 -0.03 -23.79 7.63
CA THR A 45 0.23 -23.51 6.22
C THR A 45 0.64 -24.82 5.57
N GLY A 46 -0.24 -25.41 4.76
CA GLY A 46 -0.11 -26.72 4.12
C GLY A 46 0.99 -26.83 3.06
N GLY A 47 2.18 -26.29 3.32
CA GLY A 47 3.38 -26.48 2.50
C GLY A 47 4.09 -27.79 2.83
N SER A 48 4.82 -28.34 1.86
CA SER A 48 5.77 -29.42 2.13
C SER A 48 6.80 -28.92 3.16
N GLY A 49 7.20 -29.77 4.12
CA GLY A 49 8.07 -29.37 5.24
C GLY A 49 9.40 -28.71 4.87
N ALA A 50 9.80 -28.74 3.58
CA ALA A 50 10.94 -28.02 3.02
C ALA A 50 10.81 -26.48 3.11
N ASP A 51 9.59 -25.93 3.11
CA ASP A 51 9.34 -24.49 3.19
C ASP A 51 8.83 -24.03 4.55
N SER A 52 8.88 -24.90 5.57
CA SER A 52 8.58 -24.51 6.94
C SER A 52 9.61 -23.46 7.39
N THR A 53 9.28 -22.18 7.20
CA THR A 53 10.17 -21.09 7.58
C THR A 53 10.17 -20.99 9.09
N ALA A 54 11.25 -21.48 9.70
CA ALA A 54 11.57 -21.17 11.08
C ALA A 54 11.55 -19.65 11.26
N LEU A 55 10.80 -19.20 12.27
CA LEU A 55 10.71 -17.78 12.63
C LEU A 55 12.10 -17.28 13.03
N SER A 56 12.48 -16.14 12.48
CA SER A 56 13.74 -15.46 12.77
C SER A 56 13.72 -14.93 14.20
N ALA A 57 14.83 -15.12 14.91
CA ALA A 57 14.99 -14.58 16.26
C ALA A 57 15.41 -13.11 16.25
N SER A 58 16.06 -12.65 15.17
CA SER A 58 16.58 -11.30 15.02
C SER A 58 16.27 -10.70 13.65
N LEU A 59 16.34 -9.37 13.56
CA LEU A 59 16.16 -8.64 12.29
C LEU A 59 17.28 -8.95 11.28
N GLU A 60 18.49 -9.20 11.76
CA GLU A 60 19.63 -9.58 10.90
C GLU A 60 19.37 -10.90 10.18
N GLU A 61 18.83 -11.90 10.88
CA GLU A 61 18.48 -13.19 10.27
C GLU A 61 17.34 -13.04 9.24
N ALA A 62 16.30 -12.27 9.58
CA ALA A 62 15.17 -12.02 8.70
C ALA A 62 15.60 -11.25 7.42
N SER A 63 16.45 -10.23 7.58
CA SER A 63 16.99 -9.46 6.44
C SER A 63 17.89 -10.31 5.55
N ALA A 64 18.70 -11.22 6.11
CA ALA A 64 19.49 -12.17 5.33
C ALA A 64 18.59 -13.09 4.47
N LYS A 65 17.47 -13.56 5.03
CA LYS A 65 16.46 -14.34 4.28
C LYS A 65 15.84 -13.50 3.15
N ALA A 66 15.51 -12.23 3.39
CA ALA A 66 14.98 -11.33 2.37
C ALA A 66 15.98 -11.10 1.22
N VAL A 67 17.27 -10.89 1.54
CA VAL A 67 18.34 -10.75 0.53
C VAL A 67 18.50 -12.04 -0.29
N ALA A 68 18.36 -13.21 0.33
CA ALA A 68 18.39 -14.48 -0.40
C ALA A 68 17.24 -14.62 -1.40
N VAL A 69 16.03 -14.19 -1.03
CA VAL A 69 14.87 -14.15 -1.94
C VAL A 69 15.10 -13.16 -3.07
N TYR A 70 15.58 -11.95 -2.76
CA TYR A 70 15.91 -10.93 -3.77
C TYR A 70 16.90 -11.45 -4.81
N ARG A 71 18.01 -12.07 -4.36
CA ARG A 71 19.01 -12.66 -5.27
C ARG A 71 18.43 -13.78 -6.12
N THR A 72 17.54 -14.60 -5.56
CA THR A 72 16.88 -15.67 -6.30
C THR A 72 15.94 -15.11 -7.36
N ALA A 73 15.15 -14.09 -7.02
CA ALA A 73 14.28 -13.38 -7.96
C ALA A 73 15.08 -12.85 -9.16
N LEU A 74 16.21 -12.17 -8.92
CA LEU A 74 17.05 -11.63 -9.98
C LEU A 74 17.61 -12.71 -10.92
N ARG A 75 17.94 -13.90 -10.40
CA ARG A 75 18.41 -15.03 -11.22
C ARG A 75 17.29 -15.64 -12.07
N ASP A 76 16.05 -15.58 -11.60
CA ASP A 76 14.89 -16.14 -12.32
C ASP A 76 14.38 -15.23 -13.44
N VAL A 77 14.68 -13.92 -13.42
CA VAL A 77 14.22 -12.94 -14.42
C VAL A 77 14.45 -13.36 -15.88
N PRO A 78 15.63 -13.86 -16.30
CA PRO A 78 15.83 -14.30 -17.68
C PRO A 78 14.88 -15.44 -18.08
N ALA A 79 14.63 -16.39 -17.19
CA ALA A 79 13.70 -17.49 -17.43
C ALA A 79 12.24 -16.99 -17.44
N MET A 80 11.87 -16.12 -16.50
CA MET A 80 10.54 -15.49 -16.45
C MET A 80 10.23 -14.74 -17.75
N ARG A 81 11.19 -13.97 -18.27
CA ARG A 81 11.02 -13.20 -19.52
C ARG A 81 10.69 -14.12 -20.71
N VAL A 82 11.36 -15.26 -20.81
CA VAL A 82 11.12 -16.26 -21.86
C VAL A 82 9.77 -16.95 -21.65
N ASN A 83 9.52 -17.47 -20.43
CA ASN A 83 8.32 -18.23 -20.10
C ASN A 83 7.03 -17.42 -20.31
N PHE A 84 7.05 -16.14 -19.96
CA PHE A 84 5.89 -15.24 -20.07
C PHE A 84 5.91 -14.35 -21.31
N THR A 85 6.91 -14.50 -22.20
CA THR A 85 7.07 -13.68 -23.43
C THR A 85 6.99 -12.18 -23.14
N ILE A 86 7.71 -11.74 -22.10
CA ILE A 86 7.75 -10.35 -21.64
C ILE A 86 8.61 -9.52 -22.61
N ILE A 87 8.08 -8.41 -23.09
CA ILE A 87 8.69 -7.58 -24.14
C ILE A 87 9.78 -6.67 -23.56
N GLU A 88 9.56 -6.25 -22.32
CA GLU A 88 10.40 -5.34 -21.55
C GLU A 88 11.83 -5.88 -21.36
N ASP A 89 12.77 -4.96 -21.14
CA ASP A 89 14.17 -5.31 -20.94
C ASP A 89 14.45 -5.90 -19.55
N LYS A 90 15.52 -6.68 -19.42
CA LYS A 90 15.94 -7.27 -18.15
C LYS A 90 16.28 -6.19 -17.12
N ALA A 91 16.93 -5.09 -17.52
CA ALA A 91 17.26 -4.00 -16.61
C ALA A 91 16.01 -3.36 -16.01
N PHE A 92 14.97 -3.21 -16.84
CA PHE A 92 13.67 -2.71 -16.39
C PHE A 92 13.02 -3.68 -15.38
N LEU A 93 13.05 -4.98 -15.63
CA LEU A 93 12.53 -5.98 -14.69
C LEU A 93 13.31 -6.00 -13.36
N TYR A 94 14.64 -5.83 -13.39
CA TYR A 94 15.43 -5.70 -12.17
C TYR A 94 15.05 -4.47 -11.35
N ALA A 95 14.77 -3.34 -12.01
CA ALA A 95 14.28 -2.14 -11.34
C ALA A 95 12.90 -2.35 -10.72
N CYS A 96 11.98 -3.01 -11.44
CA CYS A 96 10.67 -3.37 -10.93
C CYS A 96 10.76 -4.27 -9.68
N ILE A 97 11.64 -5.28 -9.67
CA ILE A 97 11.86 -6.13 -8.49
C ILE A 97 12.44 -5.31 -7.34
N ARG A 98 13.40 -4.41 -7.61
CA ARG A 98 13.96 -3.53 -6.58
C ARG A 98 12.86 -2.68 -5.93
N ASP A 99 12.00 -2.05 -6.73
CA ASP A 99 10.89 -1.24 -6.24
C ASP A 99 9.94 -2.05 -5.32
N LEU A 100 9.65 -3.32 -5.68
CA LEU A 100 8.82 -4.19 -4.83
C LEU A 100 9.43 -4.44 -3.44
N PHE A 101 10.76 -4.56 -3.34
CA PHE A 101 11.44 -4.70 -2.05
C PHE A 101 11.53 -3.36 -1.30
N GLU A 102 11.76 -2.25 -2.02
CA GLU A 102 11.83 -0.90 -1.42
C GLU A 102 10.50 -0.47 -0.80
N ARG A 103 9.35 -0.90 -1.33
CA ARG A 103 8.03 -0.64 -0.73
C ARG A 103 7.88 -1.13 0.71
N HIS A 104 8.71 -2.08 1.14
CA HIS A 104 8.66 -2.68 2.47
C HIS A 104 9.89 -2.36 3.33
N HIS A 105 10.70 -1.37 2.95
CA HIS A 105 11.94 -1.02 3.66
C HIS A 105 11.72 -0.51 5.09
N GLU A 106 10.54 0.07 5.38
CA GLU A 106 10.19 0.65 6.69
C GLU A 106 9.85 -0.41 7.76
N VAL A 107 9.69 -1.68 7.36
CA VAL A 107 9.27 -2.75 8.26
C VAL A 107 10.41 -3.12 9.21
N THR A 108 10.19 -2.89 10.51
CA THR A 108 11.21 -3.13 11.55
C THR A 108 11.00 -4.46 12.30
N ASP A 109 9.78 -4.99 12.36
CA ASP A 109 9.48 -6.24 13.09
C ASP A 109 9.95 -7.49 12.31
N PRO A 110 10.86 -8.31 12.86
CA PRO A 110 11.38 -9.50 12.18
C PRO A 110 10.29 -10.51 11.79
N LYS A 111 9.20 -10.64 12.56
CA LYS A 111 8.12 -11.59 12.24
C LYS A 111 7.36 -11.19 10.98
N ILE A 112 7.15 -9.88 10.79
CA ILE A 112 6.52 -9.34 9.60
C ILE A 112 7.43 -9.52 8.39
N VAL A 113 8.74 -9.30 8.57
CA VAL A 113 9.73 -9.57 7.52
C VAL A 113 9.69 -11.04 7.09
N ASP A 114 9.66 -11.99 8.02
CA ASP A 114 9.56 -13.42 7.68
C ASP A 114 8.28 -13.76 6.91
N MET A 115 7.15 -13.18 7.30
CA MET A 115 5.89 -13.33 6.57
C MET A 115 6.00 -12.79 5.13
N LEU A 116 6.63 -11.62 4.94
CA LEU A 116 6.86 -11.04 3.62
C LEU A 116 7.82 -11.89 2.78
N VAL A 117 8.86 -12.44 3.41
CA VAL A 117 9.80 -13.38 2.79
C VAL A 117 9.08 -14.65 2.34
N PHE A 118 8.21 -15.22 3.19
CA PHE A 118 7.41 -16.38 2.85
C PHE A 118 6.52 -16.09 1.63
N LYS A 119 5.80 -14.96 1.65
CA LYS A 119 4.98 -14.53 0.51
C LYS A 119 5.82 -14.36 -0.76
N GLY A 120 6.98 -13.72 -0.67
CA GLY A 120 7.88 -13.54 -1.81
C GLY A 120 8.40 -14.85 -2.39
N ARG A 121 8.73 -15.83 -1.54
CA ARG A 121 9.14 -17.18 -1.99
C ARG A 121 8.00 -17.91 -2.69
N GLN A 122 6.81 -17.84 -2.13
CA GLN A 122 5.62 -18.45 -2.72
C GLN A 122 5.32 -17.84 -4.09
N GLU A 123 5.34 -16.51 -4.18
CA GLU A 123 5.11 -15.80 -5.43
C GLU A 123 6.13 -16.21 -6.52
N LEU A 124 7.41 -16.30 -6.15
CA LEU A 124 8.47 -16.74 -7.07
C LEU A 124 8.28 -18.19 -7.51
N ARG A 125 7.86 -19.08 -6.61
CA ARG A 125 7.57 -20.47 -6.96
C ARG A 125 6.45 -20.56 -7.98
N GLU A 126 5.33 -19.89 -7.70
CA GLU A 126 4.16 -19.90 -8.59
C GLU A 126 4.50 -19.36 -9.99
N ILE A 127 5.37 -18.36 -10.06
CA ILE A 127 5.87 -17.82 -11.33
C ILE A 127 6.81 -18.81 -12.02
N ARG A 128 7.74 -19.43 -11.29
CA ARG A 128 8.72 -20.38 -11.84
C ARG A 128 8.04 -21.63 -12.38
N GLU A 129 7.06 -22.15 -11.65
CA GLU A 129 6.24 -23.31 -12.01
C GLU A 129 5.11 -22.96 -12.98
N GLN A 130 5.00 -21.69 -13.38
CA GLN A 130 4.00 -21.19 -14.32
C GLN A 130 2.55 -21.45 -13.87
N TRP A 131 2.31 -21.48 -12.56
CA TRP A 131 0.97 -21.52 -11.98
C TRP A 131 0.23 -20.19 -12.14
N LYS A 132 0.97 -19.08 -12.23
CA LYS A 132 0.42 -17.78 -12.61
C LYS A 132 0.40 -17.59 -14.13
N SER A 133 -0.67 -16.95 -14.63
CA SER A 133 -0.74 -16.44 -16.00
C SER A 133 0.07 -15.14 -16.20
N ARG A 134 0.43 -14.84 -17.46
CA ARG A 134 1.13 -13.62 -17.89
C ARG A 134 0.54 -12.34 -17.31
N HIS A 135 -0.79 -12.23 -17.23
CA HIS A 135 -1.47 -11.05 -16.69
C HIS A 135 -1.03 -10.70 -15.25
N HIS A 136 -0.80 -11.70 -14.39
CA HIS A 136 -0.37 -11.47 -13.01
C HIS A 136 1.02 -10.84 -12.94
N VAL A 137 1.96 -11.31 -13.78
CA VAL A 137 3.31 -10.75 -13.86
C VAL A 137 3.27 -9.32 -14.41
N TYR A 138 2.46 -9.10 -15.45
CA TYR A 138 2.24 -7.76 -15.99
C TYR A 138 1.57 -6.82 -15.00
N GLY A 139 0.74 -7.32 -14.07
CA GLY A 139 0.19 -6.51 -12.98
C GLY A 139 1.28 -5.82 -12.14
N HIS A 140 2.38 -6.52 -11.83
CA HIS A 140 3.51 -5.92 -11.13
C HIS A 140 4.24 -4.89 -11.99
N ILE A 141 4.44 -5.20 -13.28
CA ILE A 141 5.10 -4.30 -14.24
C ILE A 141 4.30 -3.01 -14.42
N HIS A 142 2.98 -3.11 -14.62
CA HIS A 142 2.10 -1.95 -14.77
C HIS A 142 2.09 -1.08 -13.51
N ALA A 143 2.04 -1.69 -12.32
CA ALA A 143 2.12 -0.93 -11.07
C ALA A 143 3.42 -0.14 -10.94
N TYR A 144 4.54 -0.66 -11.45
CA TYR A 144 5.82 0.05 -11.48
C TYR A 144 5.83 1.16 -12.55
N MET A 145 5.32 0.89 -13.76
CA MET A 145 5.17 1.91 -14.81
C MET A 145 4.30 3.08 -14.35
N ASP A 146 3.17 2.81 -13.70
CA ASP A 146 2.26 3.83 -13.19
C ASP A 146 2.96 4.75 -12.17
N LYS A 147 3.83 4.20 -11.32
CA LYS A 147 4.64 4.99 -10.38
C LYS A 147 5.54 5.96 -11.15
N MET A 148 6.27 5.47 -12.15
CA MET A 148 7.14 6.30 -12.99
C MET A 148 6.36 7.40 -13.73
N ILE A 149 5.19 7.07 -14.28
CA ILE A 149 4.32 8.03 -14.97
C ILE A 149 3.85 9.12 -14.02
N ARG A 150 3.45 8.76 -12.79
CA ARG A 150 3.03 9.73 -11.76
C ARG A 150 4.19 10.64 -11.33
N GLU A 151 5.38 10.07 -11.13
CA GLU A 151 6.57 10.85 -10.79
C GLU A 151 6.93 11.84 -11.91
N GLU A 152 6.93 11.41 -13.16
CA GLU A 152 7.18 12.29 -14.29
C GLU A 152 6.09 13.36 -14.45
N ALA A 153 4.82 12.99 -14.26
CA ALA A 153 3.71 13.94 -14.25
C ALA A 153 3.88 14.99 -13.13
N SER A 154 4.31 14.56 -11.93
CA SER A 154 4.59 15.48 -10.82
C SER A 154 5.75 16.42 -11.12
N ARG A 155 6.81 15.93 -11.79
CA ARG A 155 7.96 16.75 -12.21
C ARG A 155 7.54 17.77 -13.27
N ARG A 156 6.79 17.35 -14.29
CA ARG A 156 6.26 18.25 -15.32
C ARG A 156 5.31 19.31 -14.72
N ALA A 157 4.50 18.92 -13.73
CA ALA A 157 3.66 19.86 -12.99
C ALA A 157 4.50 20.86 -12.17
N ALA A 158 5.60 20.41 -11.54
CA ALA A 158 6.55 21.29 -10.84
C ALA A 158 7.24 22.28 -11.80
N GLU A 159 7.64 21.82 -12.99
CA GLU A 159 8.22 22.68 -14.03
C GLU A 159 7.21 23.72 -14.56
N GLN A 160 5.96 23.30 -14.80
CA GLN A 160 4.88 24.19 -15.24
C GLN A 160 4.51 25.21 -14.17
N THR A 161 4.46 24.81 -12.91
CA THR A 161 4.19 25.73 -11.79
C THR A 161 5.33 26.74 -11.64
N GLY A 162 6.59 26.32 -11.76
CA GLY A 162 7.75 27.23 -11.81
C GLY A 162 7.65 28.23 -12.97
N GLY A 163 7.33 27.76 -14.18
CA GLY A 163 7.13 28.63 -15.34
C GLY A 163 5.93 29.58 -15.19
N ALA A 164 4.87 29.16 -14.49
CA ALA A 164 3.73 30.01 -14.18
C ALA A 164 4.08 31.11 -13.16
N GLU A 165 4.89 30.79 -12.15
CA GLU A 165 5.41 31.78 -11.20
C GLU A 165 6.34 32.79 -11.86
N GLU A 166 7.22 32.35 -12.76
CA GLU A 166 8.09 33.24 -13.52
C GLU A 166 7.29 34.24 -14.37
N LYS A 167 6.28 33.76 -15.10
CA LYS A 167 5.35 34.62 -15.87
C LYS A 167 4.65 35.64 -14.96
N ARG A 168 4.22 35.24 -13.76
CA ARG A 168 3.59 36.14 -12.78
C ARG A 168 4.56 37.21 -12.26
N LEU A 169 5.84 36.87 -12.08
CA LEU A 169 6.86 37.85 -11.69
C LEU A 169 7.19 38.80 -12.84
N GLU A 170 7.19 38.33 -14.08
CA GLU A 170 7.37 39.17 -15.26
C GLU A 170 6.22 40.18 -15.42
N THR A 171 4.96 39.74 -15.27
CA THR A 171 3.82 40.67 -15.29
C THR A 171 3.90 41.70 -14.18
N LEU A 172 4.31 41.29 -12.97
CA LEU A 172 4.53 42.19 -11.84
C LEU A 172 5.63 43.22 -12.13
N ARG A 173 6.75 42.81 -12.73
CA ARG A 173 7.80 43.72 -13.20
C ARG A 173 7.25 44.71 -14.23
N ALA A 174 6.45 44.25 -15.19
CA ALA A 174 5.84 45.12 -16.18
C ALA A 174 4.88 46.15 -15.55
N TRP A 175 4.10 45.77 -14.55
CA TRP A 175 3.22 46.68 -13.81
C TRP A 175 3.99 47.69 -12.96
N LYS A 176 5.10 47.28 -12.35
CA LYS A 176 6.03 48.18 -11.64
C LYS A 176 6.61 49.24 -12.57
N THR A 177 7.04 48.86 -13.78
CA THR A 177 7.56 49.81 -14.78
C THR A 177 6.50 50.84 -15.19
N ARG A 178 5.21 50.44 -15.18
CA ARG A 178 4.08 51.33 -15.48
C ARG A 178 3.59 52.13 -14.27
N GLY A 179 4.16 51.93 -13.08
CA GLY A 179 3.75 52.60 -11.84
C GLY A 179 2.40 52.14 -11.28
N LEU A 180 1.88 50.98 -11.71
CA LEU A 180 0.60 50.43 -11.25
C LEU A 180 0.70 49.73 -9.89
N VAL A 181 1.89 49.23 -9.55
CA VAL A 181 2.16 48.48 -8.31
C VAL A 181 3.38 49.11 -7.60
N PRO A 182 3.36 49.23 -6.26
CA PRO A 182 4.50 49.73 -5.49
C PRO A 182 5.78 48.91 -5.70
N GLN A 183 6.94 49.56 -5.64
CA GLN A 183 8.24 48.89 -5.83
C GLN A 183 8.56 47.89 -4.71
N GLU A 184 7.96 48.08 -3.52
CA GLU A 184 8.13 47.26 -2.32
C GLU A 184 7.66 45.81 -2.48
N VAL A 185 6.68 45.56 -3.36
CA VAL A 185 6.07 44.25 -3.57
C VAL A 185 7.01 43.38 -4.42
N GLN A 186 7.75 42.44 -3.85
CA GLN A 186 8.73 41.63 -4.58
C GLN A 186 8.21 40.27 -5.04
N SER A 187 7.26 39.68 -4.32
CA SER A 187 6.70 38.37 -4.64
C SER A 187 5.24 38.45 -5.07
N TRP A 188 4.79 37.43 -5.80
CA TRP A 188 3.39 37.32 -6.17
C TRP A 188 2.46 37.22 -4.94
N GLY A 189 2.91 36.54 -3.88
CA GLY A 189 2.15 36.47 -2.62
C GLY A 189 2.01 37.81 -1.93
N GLN A 190 3.05 38.67 -1.97
CA GLN A 190 2.96 40.04 -1.48
C GLN A 190 2.00 40.89 -2.32
N TYR A 191 1.98 40.68 -3.64
CA TYR A 191 1.05 41.37 -4.53
C TYR A 191 -0.40 41.02 -4.21
N LEU A 192 -0.72 39.74 -3.97
CA LEU A 192 -2.08 39.34 -3.62
C LEU A 192 -2.56 40.01 -2.34
N ARG A 193 -1.71 40.06 -1.31
CA ARG A 193 -2.02 40.76 -0.05
C ARG A 193 -2.22 42.26 -0.27
N TRP A 194 -1.31 42.90 -0.99
CA TRP A 194 -1.42 44.32 -1.33
C TRP A 194 -2.70 44.61 -2.12
N LYS A 195 -3.02 43.76 -3.10
CA LYS A 195 -4.24 43.88 -3.91
C LYS A 195 -5.49 43.77 -3.03
N GLU A 196 -5.55 42.79 -2.12
CA GLU A 196 -6.66 42.65 -1.17
C GLU A 196 -6.84 43.89 -0.30
N GLU A 197 -5.74 44.47 0.21
CA GLU A 197 -5.77 45.71 0.98
C GLU A 197 -6.29 46.90 0.14
N GLU A 198 -5.84 47.04 -1.10
CA GLU A 198 -6.31 48.10 -2.00
C GLU A 198 -7.76 47.92 -2.43
N ASP A 199 -8.20 46.68 -2.71
CA ASP A 199 -9.59 46.37 -3.04
C ASP A 199 -10.51 46.71 -1.85
N LEU A 200 -10.08 46.46 -0.61
CA LEU A 200 -10.80 46.88 0.60
C LEU A 200 -10.88 48.40 0.75
N LYS A 201 -9.77 49.12 0.54
CA LYS A 201 -9.76 50.59 0.57
C LYS A 201 -10.67 51.17 -0.49
N PHE A 202 -10.65 50.61 -1.70
CA PHE A 202 -11.53 51.01 -2.80
C PHE A 202 -13.00 50.77 -2.44
N ASN A 203 -13.33 49.61 -1.87
CA ASN A 203 -14.69 49.30 -1.45
C ASN A 203 -15.20 50.30 -0.40
N ALA A 204 -14.37 50.62 0.60
CA ALA A 204 -14.71 51.64 1.60
C ALA A 204 -14.94 53.02 0.96
N PHE A 205 -14.00 53.46 0.11
CA PHE A 205 -14.12 54.71 -0.63
C PHE A 205 -15.38 54.77 -1.51
N ALA A 206 -15.71 53.69 -2.20
CA ALA A 206 -16.88 53.60 -3.07
C ALA A 206 -18.20 53.75 -2.30
N VAL A 207 -18.28 53.18 -1.10
CA VAL A 207 -19.44 53.33 -0.21
C VAL A 207 -19.51 54.75 0.34
N ASP A 208 -18.39 55.29 0.82
CA ASP A 208 -18.31 56.64 1.40
C ASP A 208 -18.72 57.73 0.39
N ASN A 209 -18.31 57.57 -0.87
CA ASN A 209 -18.65 58.47 -1.96
C ASN A 209 -19.99 58.13 -2.64
N LYS A 210 -20.75 57.17 -2.11
CA LYS A 210 -22.07 56.74 -2.62
C LYS A 210 -22.05 56.29 -4.09
N LEU A 211 -20.91 55.77 -4.57
CA LEU A 211 -20.78 55.23 -5.91
C LEU A 211 -21.46 53.85 -6.02
N PHE A 212 -21.35 53.04 -4.96
CA PHE A 212 -21.95 51.70 -4.88
C PHE A 212 -22.44 51.40 -3.46
N THR A 213 -23.43 50.50 -3.34
CA THR A 213 -23.81 49.91 -2.05
C THR A 213 -22.98 48.67 -1.75
N HIS A 214 -22.86 48.30 -0.46
CA HIS A 214 -22.12 47.11 -0.03
C HIS A 214 -22.59 45.84 -0.75
N ASP A 215 -23.92 45.66 -0.86
CA ASP A 215 -24.53 44.53 -1.55
C ASP A 215 -24.21 44.49 -3.05
N GLN A 216 -24.08 45.66 -3.70
CA GLN A 216 -23.71 45.74 -5.12
C GLN A 216 -22.26 45.33 -5.33
N LEU A 217 -21.35 45.75 -4.44
CA LEU A 217 -19.93 45.37 -4.49
C LEU A 217 -19.75 43.86 -4.28
N GLU A 218 -20.44 43.26 -3.32
CA GLU A 218 -20.40 41.81 -3.11
C GLU A 218 -20.91 41.01 -4.32
N ARG A 219 -22.00 41.48 -4.95
CA ARG A 219 -22.53 40.84 -6.17
C ARG A 219 -21.55 40.95 -7.33
N ASN A 220 -20.90 42.11 -7.50
CA ASN A 220 -19.89 42.29 -8.54
C ASN A 220 -18.65 41.42 -8.31
N ALA A 221 -18.19 41.29 -7.06
CA ALA A 221 -17.10 40.40 -6.69
C ALA A 221 -17.42 38.93 -7.02
N LYS A 222 -18.63 38.46 -6.65
CA LYS A 222 -19.13 37.12 -6.99
C LYS A 222 -19.28 36.91 -8.51
N ALA A 223 -19.66 37.95 -9.25
CA ALA A 223 -19.75 37.90 -10.71
C ALA A 223 -18.36 37.76 -11.36
N GLN A 224 -17.34 38.46 -10.87
CA GLN A 224 -15.98 38.35 -11.41
C GLN A 224 -15.33 36.99 -11.14
N SER A 225 -15.53 36.39 -9.97
CA SER A 225 -15.03 35.03 -9.70
C SER A 225 -15.67 33.99 -10.63
N SER A 226 -16.94 34.19 -10.97
CA SER A 226 -17.70 33.30 -11.86
C SER A 226 -17.30 33.48 -13.34
N SER A 227 -17.04 34.72 -13.77
CA SER A 227 -16.60 35.05 -15.13
C SER A 227 -15.19 34.52 -15.45
N CYS A 228 -14.32 34.33 -14.45
CA CYS A 228 -12.95 33.84 -14.65
C CYS A 228 -12.84 32.30 -14.76
N THR A 229 -13.97 31.58 -14.70
CA THR A 229 -14.00 30.10 -14.78
C THR A 229 -14.28 29.58 -16.21
N ILE A 230 -14.49 30.47 -17.19
CA ILE A 230 -14.58 30.10 -18.61
C ILE A 230 -13.25 30.40 -19.29
N MET A 231 -12.32 29.45 -19.20
CA MET A 231 -11.30 29.11 -20.22
C MET A 231 -10.71 27.74 -19.89
#